data_AF-A0A9E3F6J7-F1
#
_entry.id   AF-A0A9E3F6J7-F1
#
_cell.length_a   1.000
_cell.length_b   1.000
_cell.length_c   1.000
_cell.angle_alpha   90.00
_cell.angle_beta   90.00
_cell.angle_gamma   90.00
#
_symmetry.space_group_name_H-M   'P 1'
#
loop_
_entity.id
_entity.type
_entity.pdbx_description
1 polymer ?
#
loop_
_entity_poly.entity_id
_entity_poly.type
_entity_poly.pdbx_seq_one_letter_code
_entity_poly.pdbx_strand_id
1 'polypeptide(L)'
;MSLWSAARNYYRALAHDRRGEELRARGRLEEAIKEHQAAVQLSPDHAAAHHHLGMAYYEVGRSEEACALWKKVLTLTYRTDRHLSEEADRMLRKFGWKPAPYWQIGAGE
;
A
#
# COMPACT_ATOMS: atom_id res chain seq x y z
N MET A 1 -7.30 -22.47 -4.24
CA MET A 1 -7.44 -21.43 -5.28
C MET A 1 -6.60 -21.85 -6.48
N SER A 2 -7.16 -21.88 -7.69
CA SER A 2 -6.36 -22.14 -8.89
C SER A 2 -5.60 -20.88 -9.30
N LEU A 3 -4.45 -21.03 -9.96
CA LEU A 3 -3.63 -19.91 -10.47
C LEU A 3 -4.47 -18.91 -11.31
N TRP A 4 -5.45 -19.42 -12.06
CA TRP A 4 -6.41 -18.64 -12.83
C TRP A 4 -7.33 -17.75 -11.97
N SER A 5 -7.75 -18.22 -10.79
CA SER A 5 -8.57 -17.43 -9.87
C SER A 5 -7.78 -16.30 -9.23
N ALA A 6 -6.51 -16.53 -8.88
CA ALA A 6 -5.62 -15.51 -8.34
C ALA A 6 -5.28 -14.44 -9.39
N ALA A 7 -4.92 -14.85 -10.61
CA ALA A 7 -4.67 -13.93 -11.71
C ALA A 7 -5.90 -13.05 -12.03
N ARG A 8 -7.10 -13.66 -12.06
CA ARG A 8 -8.35 -12.91 -12.27
C ARG A 8 -8.59 -11.87 -11.17
N ASN A 9 -8.35 -12.23 -9.91
CA ASN A 9 -8.51 -11.31 -8.79
C ASN A 9 -7.48 -10.18 -8.85
N TYR A 10 -6.24 -10.48 -9.23
CA TYR A 10 -5.19 -9.47 -9.43
C TYR A 10 -5.56 -8.45 -10.51
N TYR A 11 -6.05 -8.89 -11.68
CA TYR A 11 -6.49 -7.97 -12.73
C TYR A 11 -7.67 -7.09 -12.30
N ARG A 12 -8.61 -7.63 -11.52
CA ARG A 12 -9.71 -6.84 -10.95
C ARG A 12 -9.19 -5.83 -9.93
N ALA A 13 -8.26 -6.24 -9.08
CA ALA A 13 -7.61 -5.34 -8.13
C ALA A 13 -6.89 -4.19 -8.86
N LEU A 14 -6.18 -4.49 -9.94
CA LEU A 14 -5.52 -3.47 -10.77
C LEU A 14 -6.52 -2.47 -11.39
N ALA A 15 -7.68 -2.95 -11.83
CA ALA A 15 -8.71 -2.06 -12.38
C ALA A 15 -9.27 -1.11 -11.30
N HIS A 16 -9.55 -1.64 -10.11
CA HIS A 16 -9.98 -0.82 -8.97
C HIS A 16 -8.90 0.19 -8.56
N ASP A 17 -7.64 -0.22 -8.49
CA ASP A 17 -6.52 0.66 -8.14
C ASP A 17 -6.37 1.84 -9.11
N ARG A 18 -6.40 1.56 -10.43
CA ARG A 18 -6.35 2.60 -11.46
C ARG A 18 -7.50 3.59 -11.36
N ARG A 19 -8.71 3.10 -11.08
CA ARG A 19 -9.88 3.95 -10.88
C ARG A 19 -9.75 4.80 -9.63
N GLY A 20 -9.19 4.25 -8.56
CA GLY A 20 -8.87 4.99 -7.33
C GLY A 20 -7.93 6.17 -7.59
N GLU A 21 -6.84 5.95 -8.33
CA GLU A 21 -5.92 7.03 -8.71
C GLU A 21 -6.60 8.12 -9.56
N GLU A 22 -7.45 7.71 -10.51
CA GLU A 22 -8.21 8.65 -11.35
C GLU A 22 -9.21 9.50 -10.52
N LEU A 23 -9.81 8.92 -9.48
CA LEU A 23 -10.69 9.63 -8.55
C LEU A 23 -9.89 10.55 -7.63
N ARG A 24 -8.74 10.10 -7.13
CA ARG A 24 -7.83 10.90 -6.30
C ARG A 24 -7.34 12.13 -7.05
N ALA A 25 -6.93 11.98 -8.31
CA ALA A 25 -6.53 13.09 -9.18
C ALA A 25 -7.64 14.12 -9.40
N ARG A 26 -8.92 13.72 -9.29
CA ARG A 26 -10.09 14.61 -9.34
C ARG A 26 -10.49 15.19 -7.98
N GLY A 27 -9.73 14.92 -6.92
CA GLY A 27 -10.05 15.33 -5.55
C GLY A 27 -11.18 14.54 -4.88
N ARG A 28 -11.66 13.44 -5.49
CA ARG A 28 -12.74 12.59 -4.96
C ARG A 28 -12.16 11.54 -3.99
N LEU A 29 -11.54 12.02 -2.92
CA LEU A 29 -10.70 11.20 -2.04
C LEU A 29 -11.44 10.05 -1.35
N GLU A 30 -12.65 10.28 -0.83
CA GLU A 30 -13.48 9.25 -0.19
C GLU A 30 -13.86 8.11 -1.16
N GLU A 31 -14.03 8.42 -2.44
CA GLU A 31 -14.33 7.41 -3.46
C GLU A 31 -13.07 6.67 -3.90
N ALA A 32 -11.94 7.38 -4.01
CA ALA A 32 -10.65 6.76 -4.24
C ALA A 32 -10.31 5.72 -3.15
N ILE A 33 -10.55 6.07 -1.88
CA ILE A 33 -10.37 5.15 -0.74
C ILE A 33 -11.18 3.86 -0.93
N LYS A 34 -12.45 3.96 -1.33
CA LYS A 34 -13.30 2.77 -1.55
C LYS A 34 -12.76 1.88 -2.66
N GLU A 35 -12.28 2.47 -3.75
CA GLU A 35 -11.70 1.73 -4.87
C GLU A 35 -10.38 1.05 -4.47
N HIS A 36 -9.46 1.75 -3.79
CA HIS A 36 -8.22 1.12 -3.34
C HIS A 36 -8.46 0.06 -2.25
N GLN A 37 -9.45 0.23 -1.37
CA GLN A 37 -9.87 -0.81 -0.43
C GLN A 37 -10.35 -2.07 -1.16
N ALA A 38 -11.15 -1.92 -2.21
CA ALA A 38 -11.58 -3.05 -3.03
C ALA A 38 -10.40 -3.74 -3.71
N ALA A 39 -9.41 -2.97 -4.19
CA ALA A 39 -8.18 -3.52 -4.75
C ALA A 39 -7.40 -4.37 -3.73
N VAL A 40 -7.20 -3.84 -2.52
CA VAL A 40 -6.52 -4.54 -1.41
C VAL A 40 -7.28 -5.79 -0.97
N GLN A 41 -8.62 -5.76 -0.94
CA GLN A 41 -9.44 -6.93 -0.59
C GLN A 41 -9.33 -8.05 -1.63
N LEU A 42 -9.27 -7.69 -2.92
CA LEU A 42 -9.15 -8.64 -4.02
C LEU A 42 -7.74 -9.23 -4.13
N SER A 43 -6.71 -8.43 -3.87
CA SER A 43 -5.30 -8.82 -3.94
C SER A 43 -4.54 -8.21 -2.75
N PRO A 44 -4.51 -8.90 -1.59
CA PRO A 44 -3.85 -8.39 -0.38
C PRO A 44 -2.33 -8.21 -0.51
N ASP A 45 -1.73 -8.80 -1.53
CA ASP A 45 -0.32 -8.75 -1.92
C ASP A 45 0.00 -7.65 -2.95
N HIS A 46 -1.00 -6.91 -3.44
CA HIS A 46 -0.82 -5.80 -4.37
C HIS A 46 -0.24 -4.58 -3.64
N ALA A 47 1.09 -4.50 -3.56
CA ALA A 47 1.80 -3.45 -2.83
C ALA A 47 1.45 -2.01 -3.28
N ALA A 48 1.33 -1.75 -4.59
CA ALA A 48 0.96 -0.43 -5.08
C ALA A 48 -0.43 0.03 -4.60
N ALA A 49 -1.42 -0.87 -4.56
CA ALA A 49 -2.74 -0.56 -4.02
C ALA A 49 -2.70 -0.18 -2.53
N HIS A 50 -1.84 -0.82 -1.72
CA HIS A 50 -1.62 -0.39 -0.34
C HIS A 50 -0.98 1.00 -0.26
N HIS A 51 -0.02 1.30 -1.13
CA HIS A 51 0.62 2.61 -1.20
C HIS A 51 -0.38 3.72 -1.56
N HIS A 52 -1.19 3.52 -2.61
CA HIS A 52 -2.19 4.49 -3.05
C HIS A 52 -3.30 4.68 -2.02
N LEU A 53 -3.77 3.60 -1.37
CA LEU A 53 -4.70 3.71 -0.24
C LEU A 53 -4.09 4.52 0.92
N GLY A 54 -2.81 4.32 1.22
CA GLY A 54 -2.08 5.07 2.24
C GLY A 54 -2.00 6.56 1.90
N MET A 55 -1.71 6.89 0.64
CA MET A 55 -1.74 8.28 0.16
C MET A 55 -3.13 8.89 0.27
N ALA A 56 -4.17 8.19 -0.17
CA ALA A 56 -5.54 8.69 -0.11
C ALA A 56 -5.98 8.95 1.35
N TYR A 57 -5.62 8.07 2.30
CA TYR A 57 -5.87 8.31 3.72
C TYR A 57 -5.08 9.50 4.27
N TYR A 58 -3.83 9.65 3.87
CA TYR A 58 -3.02 10.80 4.27
C TYR A 58 -3.64 12.13 3.79
N GLU A 59 -4.12 12.18 2.55
CA GLU A 59 -4.74 13.38 1.97
C GLU A 59 -6.06 13.77 2.69
N VAL A 60 -6.79 12.82 3.27
CA VAL A 60 -7.98 13.09 4.12
C VAL A 60 -7.64 13.27 5.61
N GLY A 61 -6.36 13.32 5.98
CA GLY A 61 -5.90 13.53 7.37
C GLY A 61 -5.85 12.27 8.25
N ARG A 62 -6.14 11.09 7.69
CA ARG A 62 -6.14 9.79 8.38
C ARG A 62 -4.73 9.18 8.41
N SER A 63 -3.86 9.84 9.17
CA SER A 63 -2.42 9.57 9.17
C SER A 63 -2.03 8.22 9.78
N GLU A 64 -2.79 7.73 10.76
CA GLU A 64 -2.52 6.45 11.42
C GLU A 64 -2.77 5.27 10.47
N GLU A 65 -3.88 5.30 9.74
CA GLU A 65 -4.20 4.31 8.72
C GLU A 65 -3.21 4.34 7.56
N ALA A 66 -2.78 5.53 7.14
CA ALA A 66 -1.74 5.69 6.12
C ALA A 66 -0.42 5.04 6.55
N CYS A 67 0.01 5.26 7.80
CA CYS A 67 1.21 4.65 8.35
C CYS A 67 1.13 3.12 8.39
N ALA A 68 -0.01 2.56 8.77
CA ALA A 68 -0.20 1.11 8.80
C ALA A 68 -0.03 0.49 7.40
N LEU A 69 -0.54 1.18 6.36
CA LEU A 69 -0.45 0.71 4.98
C LEU A 69 0.96 0.83 4.41
N TRP A 70 1.68 1.92 4.65
CA TRP A 70 3.07 2.02 4.19
C TRP A 70 4.00 1.00 4.88
N LYS A 71 3.75 0.65 6.14
CA LYS A 71 4.43 -0.49 6.78
C LYS A 71 4.13 -1.81 6.07
N LYS A 72 2.89 -1.99 5.60
CA LYS A 72 2.49 -3.17 4.81
C LYS A 72 3.19 -3.20 3.46
N VAL A 73 3.31 -2.05 2.78
CA VAL A 73 4.09 -1.91 1.53
C VAL A 73 5.50 -2.42 1.75
N LEU A 74 6.22 -1.89 2.74
CA LEU A 74 7.58 -2.34 3.08
C LEU A 74 7.65 -3.85 3.31
N THR A 75 6.65 -4.43 3.97
CA THR A 75 6.60 -5.89 4.21
C THR A 75 6.46 -6.69 2.92
N LEU A 76 5.69 -6.19 1.95
CA LEU A 76 5.46 -6.84 0.65
C LEU A 76 6.61 -6.64 -0.33
N THR A 77 7.29 -5.49 -0.27
CA THR A 77 8.27 -5.06 -1.29
C THR A 77 9.72 -5.15 -0.84
N TYR A 78 10.00 -5.48 0.43
CA TYR A 78 11.33 -5.40 1.07
C TYR A 78 12.49 -5.94 0.20
N ARG A 79 12.24 -6.94 -0.65
CA ARG A 79 13.25 -7.57 -1.52
C ARG A 79 12.95 -7.52 -3.02
N THR A 80 11.78 -7.01 -3.41
CA THR A 80 11.25 -7.15 -4.78
C THR A 80 11.14 -5.82 -5.51
N ASP A 81 10.75 -4.75 -4.82
CA ASP A 81 10.61 -3.42 -5.40
C ASP A 81 11.28 -2.37 -4.52
N ARG A 82 12.48 -1.95 -4.93
CA ARG A 82 13.26 -0.94 -4.21
C ARG A 82 12.60 0.42 -4.25
N HIS A 83 11.99 0.80 -5.38
CA HIS A 83 11.43 2.13 -5.57
C HIS A 83 10.22 2.35 -4.64
N LEU A 84 9.27 1.41 -4.68
CA LEU A 84 8.07 1.50 -3.85
C LEU A 84 8.39 1.39 -2.35
N SER A 85 9.44 0.62 -2.00
CA SER A 85 9.94 0.55 -0.62
C SER A 85 10.53 1.89 -0.15
N GLU A 86 11.31 2.56 -1.00
CA GLU A 86 11.88 3.87 -0.68
C GLU A 86 10.80 4.95 -0.53
N GLU A 87 9.74 4.91 -1.33
CA GLU A 87 8.60 5.82 -1.18
C GLU A 87 7.85 5.59 0.13
N ALA A 88 7.56 4.34 0.47
CA ALA A 88 6.93 4.01 1.73
C ALA A 88 7.79 4.44 2.94
N ASP A 89 9.11 4.19 2.91
CA ASP A 89 10.04 4.67 3.95
C ASP A 89 10.04 6.20 4.03
N ARG A 90 10.11 6.90 2.89
CA ARG A 90 10.06 8.37 2.84
C ARG A 90 8.78 8.91 3.48
N MET A 91 7.63 8.30 3.19
CA MET A 91 6.36 8.72 3.77
C MET A 91 6.33 8.46 5.27
N LEU A 92 6.77 7.27 5.72
CA LEU A 92 6.83 6.91 7.13
C LEU A 92 7.75 7.83 7.95
N ARG A 93 8.88 8.27 7.39
CA ARG A 93 9.80 9.22 8.05
C ARG A 93 9.16 10.57 8.37
N LYS A 94 8.16 11.01 7.60
CA LYS A 94 7.40 12.24 7.91
C LYS A 94 6.65 12.14 9.24
N PHE A 95 6.34 10.92 9.69
CA PHE A 95 5.67 10.62 10.96
C PHE A 95 6.64 10.20 12.06
N GLY A 96 7.95 10.43 11.87
CA GLY A 96 8.97 10.04 12.84
C GLY A 96 9.25 8.54 12.89
N TRP A 97 8.76 7.76 11.92
CA TRP A 97 9.12 6.36 11.81
C TRP A 97 10.62 6.22 11.54
N LYS A 98 11.24 5.28 12.24
CA LYS A 98 12.61 4.86 12.00
C LYS A 98 12.59 3.36 11.74
N PRO A 99 13.23 2.88 10.67
CA PRO A 99 13.38 1.45 10.47
C PRO A 99 14.09 0.85 11.68
N ALA A 100 13.63 -0.31 12.13
CA ALA A 100 14.34 -1.06 13.15
C ALA A 100 15.76 -1.33 12.61
N PRO A 101 16.81 -1.02 13.36
CA PRO A 101 18.16 -1.31 12.91
C PRO A 101 18.32 -2.80 12.62
N TYR A 102 19.14 -3.13 11.62
CA TYR A 102 19.33 -4.51 11.15
C TYR A 102 19.78 -5.49 12.25
N TRP A 103 20.44 -5.01 13.32
CA TRP A 103 20.82 -5.82 14.49
C TRP A 103 19.66 -6.20 15.42
N GLN A 104 18.48 -5.60 15.27
CA GLN A 104 17.26 -6.01 15.98
C GLN A 104 16.45 -7.05 15.21
N ILE A 105 16.79 -7.32 13.94
CA ILE A 105 16.02 -8.21 13.04
C ILE A 105 16.62 -9.65 13.03
N GLY A 106 17.70 -9.90 13.78
CA GLY A 106 18.46 -11.16 13.76
C GLY A 106 18.82 -11.76 15.13
N ALA A 107 18.05 -11.46 16.20
CA ALA A 107 18.26 -12.06 17.53
C ALA A 107 17.19 -13.12 17.84
N GLY A 108 16.99 -14.04 16.90
CA GLY A 108 16.04 -15.15 17.03
C GLY A 108 16.48 -16.32 16.15
N GLU A 109 17.65 -16.88 16.47
CA GLU A 109 17.97 -18.29 16.21
C GLU A 109 17.67 -19.09 17.47
#